data_AF-A3UCU0-F1
#
_entry.id   AF-A3UCU0-F1
#
_cell.length_a   1.000
_cell.length_b   1.000
_cell.length_c   1.000
_cell.angle_alpha   90.00
_cell.angle_beta   90.00
_cell.angle_gamma   90.00
#
_symmetry.space_group_name_H-M   'P 1'
#
loop_
_entity.id
_entity.type
_entity.pdbx_description
1 polymer ?
#
loop_
_entity_poly.entity_id
_entity_poly.type
_entity_poly.pdbx_seq_one_letter_code
_entity_poly.pdbx_strand_id
1 'polypeptide(L)'
;MRRIAEYALLGFVFVIWIAQGFLPDRGVGIVTGVVIYLISWWMLFLGSLPLQVRGQFEDGEIVEGSEPGAPVSPRIKEKMWLAAVLAAGVWLVLFCILEFGLISLDALPWGPQFVEYE
;
A
#
# COMPACT_ATOMS: atom_id res chain seq x y z
N MET A 1 -4.81 -1.90 -44.48
CA MET A 1 -3.60 -1.19 -44.03
C MET A 1 -3.85 -0.23 -42.86
N ARG A 2 -4.88 0.64 -42.91
CA ARG A 2 -5.15 1.65 -41.87
C ARG A 2 -5.41 1.09 -40.44
N ARG A 3 -6.19 0.01 -40.30
CA ARG A 3 -6.44 -0.64 -38.99
C ARG A 3 -5.21 -1.28 -38.34
N ILE A 4 -4.29 -1.81 -39.15
CA ILE A 4 -3.04 -2.41 -38.64
C ILE A 4 -2.13 -1.31 -38.09
N ALA A 5 -2.07 -0.16 -38.76
CA ALA A 5 -1.34 1.00 -38.28
C ALA A 5 -1.94 1.57 -36.97
N GLU A 6 -3.26 1.56 -36.82
CA GLU A 6 -3.94 1.96 -35.57
C GLU A 6 -3.57 1.03 -34.40
N TYR A 7 -3.61 -0.29 -34.58
CA TYR A 7 -3.20 -1.23 -33.53
C TYR A 7 -1.71 -1.15 -33.20
N ALA A 8 -0.86 -0.92 -34.20
CA ALA A 8 0.57 -0.72 -33.98
C ALA A 8 0.85 0.56 -33.19
N LEU A 9 0.14 1.65 -33.49
CA LEU A 9 0.24 2.91 -32.75
C LEU A 9 -0.27 2.76 -31.31
N LEU A 10 -1.42 2.12 -31.11
CA LEU A 10 -1.97 1.85 -29.78
C LEU A 10 -1.04 0.96 -28.96
N GLY A 11 -0.44 -0.06 -29.57
CA GLY A 11 0.56 -0.92 -28.92
C GLY A 11 1.81 -0.14 -28.51
N PHE A 12 2.31 0.74 -29.38
CA PHE A 12 3.47 1.58 -29.07
C PHE A 12 3.18 2.59 -27.94
N VAL A 13 2.02 3.25 -27.98
CA VAL A 13 1.56 4.15 -26.91
C VAL A 13 1.40 3.39 -25.60
N PHE A 14 0.84 2.18 -25.63
CA PHE A 14 0.69 1.34 -24.45
C PHE A 14 2.04 0.95 -23.84
N VAL A 15 3.03 0.60 -24.67
CA VAL A 15 4.39 0.29 -24.22
C VAL A 15 5.06 1.52 -23.59
N ILE A 16 4.92 2.70 -24.21
CA ILE A 16 5.44 3.94 -23.63
C ILE A 16 4.75 4.24 -22.30
N TRP A 17 3.43 4.12 -22.24
CA TRP A 17 2.66 4.39 -21.03
C TRP A 17 3.04 3.44 -19.88
N ILE A 18 3.27 2.16 -20.18
CA ILE A 18 3.81 1.17 -19.23
C ILE A 18 5.23 1.56 -18.79
N ALA A 19 6.09 1.92 -19.74
CA ALA A 19 7.47 2.29 -19.46
C ALA A 19 7.55 3.53 -18.56
N GLN A 20 6.66 4.51 -18.76
CA GLN A 20 6.56 5.70 -17.91
C GLN A 20 6.29 5.37 -16.43
N GLY A 21 5.61 4.26 -16.14
CA GLY A 21 5.46 3.80 -14.75
C GLY A 21 6.79 3.45 -14.07
N PHE A 22 7.81 3.05 -14.84
CA PHE A 22 9.12 2.65 -14.32
C PHE A 22 10.21 3.71 -14.52
N LEU A 23 9.90 4.83 -15.17
CA LEU A 23 10.87 5.90 -15.34
C LEU A 23 11.04 6.69 -14.03
N PRO A 24 12.27 7.13 -13.69
CA PRO A 24 12.51 7.93 -12.51
C PRO A 24 11.77 9.28 -12.60
N ASP A 25 10.81 9.48 -11.70
CA ASP A 25 10.15 10.77 -11.51
C ASP A 25 11.01 11.68 -10.61
N ARG A 26 10.88 13.00 -10.79
CA ARG A 26 11.56 14.00 -9.94
C ARG A 26 10.92 14.14 -8.55
N GLY A 27 9.75 13.56 -8.35
CA GLY A 27 8.98 13.56 -7.11
C GLY A 27 8.40 12.18 -6.83
N VAL A 28 7.22 12.10 -6.20
CA VAL A 28 6.56 10.82 -5.93
C VAL A 28 5.93 10.29 -7.22
N GLY A 29 6.65 9.39 -7.91
CA GLY A 29 6.13 8.73 -9.10
C GLY A 29 4.92 7.84 -8.82
N ILE A 30 4.11 7.57 -9.84
CA ILE A 30 2.84 6.84 -9.71
C ILE A 30 3.07 5.45 -9.09
N VAL A 31 4.09 4.73 -9.56
CA VAL A 31 4.43 3.41 -9.02
C VAL A 31 4.86 3.51 -7.57
N THR A 32 5.74 4.45 -7.22
CA THR A 32 6.18 4.67 -5.85
C THR A 32 5.01 4.97 -4.93
N GLY A 33 4.11 5.88 -5.35
CA GLY A 33 2.91 6.22 -4.61
C GLY A 33 2.01 5.01 -4.36
N VAL A 34 1.73 4.22 -5.40
CA VAL A 34 0.91 3.00 -5.28
C VAL A 34 1.57 1.95 -4.40
N VAL A 35 2.88 1.75 -4.51
CA VAL A 35 3.63 0.78 -3.70
C VAL A 35 3.59 1.18 -2.22
N ILE A 36 3.83 2.45 -1.89
CA ILE A 36 3.74 2.95 -0.52
C ILE A 36 2.33 2.72 0.03
N TYR A 37 1.29 3.10 -0.72
CA TYR A 37 -0.10 2.87 -0.30
C TYR A 37 -0.38 1.39 -0.04
N LEU A 38 0.02 0.51 -0.96
CA LEU A 38 -0.23 -0.92 -0.87
C LEU A 38 0.47 -1.53 0.35
N ILE A 39 1.73 -1.19 0.60
CA ILE A 39 2.48 -1.66 1.76
C ILE A 39 1.85 -1.14 3.06
N SER A 40 1.55 0.16 3.14
CA SER A 40 0.88 0.74 4.31
C SER A 40 -0.47 0.07 4.57
N TRP A 41 -1.24 -0.19 3.51
CA TRP A 41 -2.51 -0.87 3.61
C TRP A 41 -2.39 -2.30 4.12
N TRP A 42 -1.46 -3.10 3.58
CA TRP A 42 -1.23 -4.47 4.06
C TRP A 42 -0.82 -4.49 5.54
N MET A 43 0.09 -3.59 5.94
CA MET A 43 0.54 -3.51 7.33
C MET A 43 -0.61 -3.16 8.29
N LEU A 44 -1.44 -2.18 7.92
CA LEU A 44 -2.59 -1.77 8.72
C LEU A 44 -3.71 -2.82 8.71
N PHE A 45 -3.95 -3.48 7.58
CA PHE A 45 -4.94 -4.54 7.47
C PHE A 45 -4.56 -5.70 8.38
N LEU A 46 -3.35 -6.25 8.23
CA LEU A 46 -2.86 -7.35 9.05
C LEU A 46 -2.78 -6.97 10.53
N GLY A 47 -2.33 -5.75 10.84
CA GLY A 47 -2.31 -5.21 12.21
C GLY A 47 -3.70 -5.00 12.82
N SER A 48 -4.73 -4.77 12.00
CA SER A 48 -6.12 -4.61 12.46
C SER A 48 -6.88 -5.92 12.67
N LEU A 49 -6.39 -7.05 12.15
CA LEU A 49 -7.03 -8.36 12.28
C LEU A 49 -7.29 -8.79 13.73
N PRO A 50 -6.36 -8.66 14.69
CA PRO A 50 -6.61 -9.06 16.08
C PRO A 50 -7.56 -8.12 16.83
N LEU A 51 -7.97 -6.99 16.25
CA LEU A 51 -8.88 -6.06 16.91
C LEU A 51 -10.29 -6.64 16.97
N GLN A 52 -10.91 -6.52 18.14
CA GLN A 52 -12.32 -6.87 18.38
C GLN A 52 -12.68 -8.30 17.94
N VAL A 53 -11.78 -9.25 18.19
CA VAL A 53 -12.03 -10.68 17.97
C VAL A 53 -12.60 -11.28 19.25
N ARG A 54 -13.72 -12.01 19.12
CA ARG A 54 -14.28 -12.86 20.19
C ARG A 54 -14.18 -14.32 19.74
N GLY A 55 -13.59 -15.16 20.58
CA GLY A 55 -13.36 -16.57 20.30
C GLY A 55 -14.58 -17.45 20.61
N GLN A 56 -14.69 -18.61 19.95
CA GLN A 56 -15.76 -19.59 20.20
C GLN A 56 -15.83 -20.02 21.68
N PHE A 57 -14.68 -20.16 22.35
CA PHE A 57 -14.64 -20.48 23.79
C PHE A 57 -15.33 -19.42 24.66
N GLU A 58 -15.26 -18.15 24.29
CA GLU A 58 -15.89 -17.04 25.05
C GLU A 58 -17.42 -16.99 24.84
N ASP A 59 -17.92 -17.59 23.76
CA ASP A 59 -19.34 -17.59 23.38
C ASP A 59 -20.08 -18.88 23.82
N GLY A 60 -19.35 -19.86 24.36
CA GLY A 60 -19.92 -21.12 24.88
C GLY A 60 -20.34 -22.14 23.80
N GLU A 61 -20.34 -21.77 22.53
CA GLU A 61 -20.60 -22.64 21.39
C GLU A 61 -19.31 -22.91 20.60
N ILE A 62 -18.76 -24.12 20.74
CA ILE A 62 -17.59 -24.58 19.99
C ILE A 62 -18.05 -25.55 18.91
N VAL A 63 -17.67 -25.29 17.66
CA VAL A 63 -17.95 -26.19 16.54
C VAL A 63 -16.99 -27.38 16.61
N GLU A 64 -17.52 -28.61 16.55
CA GLU A 64 -16.71 -29.83 16.62
C GLU A 64 -15.67 -29.86 15.49
N GLY A 65 -14.38 -30.05 15.85
CA GLY A 65 -13.26 -29.98 14.91
C GLY A 65 -12.74 -28.57 14.59
N SER A 66 -13.34 -27.51 15.16
CA SER A 66 -12.82 -26.13 15.11
C SER A 66 -11.89 -25.86 16.28
N GLU A 67 -10.90 -24.98 16.07
CA GLU A 67 -10.05 -24.46 17.14
C GLU A 67 -10.91 -23.60 18.09
N PRO A 68 -10.87 -23.82 19.42
CA PRO A 68 -11.66 -23.04 20.39
C PRO A 68 -11.37 -21.53 20.37
N GLY A 69 -10.16 -21.15 19.95
CA GLY A 69 -9.75 -19.76 19.77
C GLY A 69 -10.21 -19.11 18.44
N ALA A 70 -10.88 -19.85 17.56
CA ALA A 70 -11.33 -19.32 16.29
C ALA A 70 -12.37 -18.20 16.50
N PRO A 71 -12.32 -17.10 15.72
CA PRO A 71 -13.30 -16.02 15.80
C PRO A 71 -14.70 -16.51 15.44
N VAL A 72 -15.71 -16.15 16.24
CA VAL A 72 -17.13 -16.42 15.91
C VAL A 72 -17.57 -15.62 14.69
N SER A 73 -17.17 -14.34 14.62
CA SER A 73 -17.47 -13.44 13.51
C SER A 73 -16.21 -12.64 13.13
N PRO A 74 -15.51 -12.99 12.04
CA PRO A 74 -14.26 -12.34 11.67
C PRO A 74 -14.39 -10.88 11.20
N ARG A 75 -15.59 -10.43 10.78
CA ARG A 75 -15.91 -9.07 10.27
C ARG A 75 -14.88 -8.50 9.27
N ILE A 76 -14.35 -9.35 8.39
CA ILE A 76 -13.20 -8.99 7.52
C ILE A 76 -13.49 -7.77 6.63
N LYS A 77 -14.71 -7.63 6.11
CA LYS A 77 -15.09 -6.50 5.24
C LYS A 77 -14.97 -5.16 5.95
N GLU A 78 -15.36 -5.08 7.22
CA GLU A 78 -15.27 -3.86 8.03
C GLU A 78 -13.79 -3.51 8.30
N LYS A 79 -12.98 -4.52 8.66
CA LYS A 79 -11.55 -4.37 8.90
C LYS A 79 -10.79 -3.94 7.64
N MET A 80 -11.17 -4.50 6.50
CA MET A 80 -10.59 -4.15 5.20
C MET A 80 -10.86 -2.69 4.83
N TRP A 81 -12.09 -2.21 5.07
CA TRP A 81 -12.45 -0.80 4.88
C TRP A 81 -11.75 0.13 5.85
N LEU A 82 -11.71 -0.22 7.13
CA LEU A 82 -10.98 0.54 8.16
C LEU A 82 -9.50 0.68 7.77
N ALA A 83 -8.86 -0.42 7.39
CA ALA A 83 -7.47 -0.43 6.93
C ALA A 83 -7.26 0.44 5.68
N ALA A 84 -8.19 0.42 4.72
CA ALA A 84 -8.13 1.26 3.52
C ALA A 84 -8.15 2.76 3.84
N VAL A 85 -9.01 3.18 4.75
CA VAL A 85 -9.12 4.58 5.18
C VAL A 85 -7.89 5.01 5.98
N LEU A 86 -7.45 4.20 6.93
CA LEU A 86 -6.24 4.49 7.71
C LEU A 86 -5.00 4.55 6.82
N ALA A 87 -4.87 3.62 5.87
CA ALA A 87 -3.77 3.60 4.91
C ALA A 87 -3.78 4.81 3.99
N ALA A 88 -4.95 5.25 3.53
CA ALA A 88 -5.07 6.47 2.75
C ALA A 88 -4.61 7.70 3.54
N GLY A 89 -4.94 7.77 4.84
CA GLY A 89 -4.46 8.84 5.72
C GLY A 89 -2.94 8.85 5.89
N VAL A 90 -2.34 7.69 6.19
CA VAL A 90 -0.88 7.53 6.30
C VAL A 90 -0.20 7.86 4.99
N TRP A 91 -0.71 7.33 3.88
CA TRP A 91 -0.19 7.59 2.54
C TRP A 91 -0.23 9.07 2.18
N LEU A 92 -1.34 9.77 2.47
CA LEU A 92 -1.48 11.19 2.18
C LEU A 92 -0.44 12.02 2.95
N VAL A 93 -0.21 11.69 4.22
CA VAL A 93 0.83 12.35 5.03
C VAL A 93 2.22 12.12 4.44
N LEU A 94 2.55 10.87 4.10
CA LEU A 94 3.85 10.54 3.49
C LEU A 94 4.02 11.21 2.13
N PHE A 95 2.98 11.20 1.30
CA PHE A 95 2.96 11.87 0.00
C PHE A 95 3.27 13.36 0.14
N CYS A 96 2.60 14.06 1.05
CA CYS A 96 2.87 15.47 1.30
C CYS A 96 4.31 15.71 1.77
N ILE A 97 4.84 14.88 2.68
CA ILE A 97 6.22 15.02 3.16
C ILE A 97 7.23 14.88 2.03
N LEU A 98 7.05 13.86 1.19
CA LEU A 98 7.98 13.52 0.11
C LEU A 98 7.88 14.51 -1.06
N GLU A 99 6.66 14.84 -1.50
CA GLU A 99 6.44 15.70 -2.67
C GLU A 99 6.85 17.15 -2.41
N PHE A 100 6.59 17.67 -1.20
CA PHE A 100 6.96 19.03 -0.84
C PHE A 100 8.35 19.15 -0.20
N GLY A 101 9.06 18.03 -0.01
CA GLY A 101 10.37 18.02 0.65
C GLY A 101 10.33 18.62 2.06
N LEU A 102 9.24 18.41 2.81
CA LEU A 102 9.02 19.03 4.13
C LEU A 102 10.05 18.58 5.17
N ILE A 103 10.69 17.43 4.95
CA ILE A 103 11.73 16.87 5.82
C ILE A 103 12.93 16.50 4.95
N SER A 104 14.07 17.13 5.20
CA SER A 104 15.34 16.72 4.62
C SER A 104 15.80 15.41 5.25
N LEU A 105 15.99 14.37 4.44
CA LEU A 105 16.50 13.09 4.91
C LEU A 105 17.93 13.21 5.46
N ASP A 106 18.70 14.16 4.94
CA ASP A 106 20.09 14.43 5.35
C ASP A 106 20.18 15.02 6.76
N ALA A 107 19.10 15.62 7.24
CA ALA A 107 19.02 16.19 8.59
C ALA A 107 18.71 15.14 9.66
N LEU A 108 18.45 13.88 9.28
CA LEU A 108 18.18 12.81 10.23
C LEU A 108 19.47 12.42 10.97
N PRO A 109 19.51 12.50 12.31
CA PRO A 109 20.74 12.22 13.07
C PRO A 109 21.18 10.75 13.00
N TRP A 110 20.29 9.87 12.56
CA TRP A 110 20.52 8.43 12.36
C TRP A 110 20.44 8.02 10.88
N GLY A 111 20.25 8.99 9.97
CA GLY A 111 20.13 8.74 8.54
C GLY A 111 21.47 8.42 7.87
N PRO A 112 21.44 7.84 6.66
CA PRO A 112 22.66 7.63 5.87
C PRO A 112 23.30 8.99 5.56
N GLN A 113 24.60 9.12 5.84
CA GLN A 113 25.34 10.33 5.48
C GLN A 113 25.84 10.17 4.05
N PHE A 114 25.31 10.99 3.15
CA PHE A 114 25.77 11.03 1.77
C PHE A 114 27.12 11.75 1.73
N VAL A 115 28.20 10.98 1.66
CA VAL A 115 29.53 11.52 1.37
C VAL A 115 29.52 11.88 -0.11
N GLU A 116 29.58 13.17 -0.43
CA GLU A 116 29.83 13.61 -1.80
C GLU A 116 31.24 13.13 -2.19
N TYR A 117 31.31 12.24 -3.18
CA TYR A 117 32.57 11.86 -3.80
C TYR A 117 32.92 12.96 -4.82
N GLU A 118 34.02 13.68 -4.57
CA GLU A 118 34.63 14.62 -5.53
C GLU A 118 35.11 13.93 -6.82
#